data_AF-A0A1I0NZ88-F1
#
_entry.id   AF-A0A1I0NZ88-F1
#
_cell.length_a   1.000
_cell.length_b   1.000
_cell.length_c   1.000
_cell.angle_alpha   90.00
_cell.angle_beta   90.00
_cell.angle_gamma   90.00
#
_symmetry.space_group_name_H-M   'P 1'
#
loop_
_entity.id
_entity.type
_entity.pdbx_description
1 polymer ?
#
loop_
_entity_poly.entity_id
_entity_poly.type
_entity_poly.pdbx_seq_one_letter_code
_entity_poly.pdbx_strand_id
1 'polypeptide(L)' 'MSSVQQALRSGAVRKDTYERLVCADCDTRLVTQDRGGVGWRRACPDCGREWKQIR' A
#
# COMPACT_ATOMS: atom_id res chain seq x y z
N MET A 1 3.23 -12.02 -2.22
CA MET A 1 2.54 -10.79 -1.77
C MET A 1 3.42 -10.10 -0.75
N SER A 2 3.90 -8.90 -1.08
CA SER A 2 4.84 -8.15 -0.23
C SER A 2 4.09 -7.30 0.79
N SER A 3 4.73 -7.03 1.93
CA SER A 3 4.18 -6.13 2.94
C SER A 3 4.37 -4.67 2.54
N VAL A 4 3.57 -3.76 3.12
CA VAL A 4 3.74 -2.31 2.92
C VAL A 4 5.17 -1.86 3.27
N GLN A 5 5.77 -2.41 4.33
CA GLN A 5 7.15 -2.11 4.70
C GLN A 5 8.17 -2.58 3.66
N GLN A 6 7.99 -3.76 3.07
CA GLN A 6 8.85 -4.23 1.97
C GLN A 6 8.66 -3.37 0.73
N ALA A 7 7.42 -2.94 0.45
CA ALA A 7 7.12 -2.07 -0.67
C ALA A 7 7.80 -0.70 -0.54
N LEU A 8 7.81 -0.11 0.67
CA LEU A 8 8.56 1.11 0.98
C LEU A 8 10.07 0.93 0.76
N ARG A 9 10.63 -0.22 1.15
CA ARG A 9 12.06 -0.52 0.93
C ARG A 9 12.41 -0.73 -0.54
N SER A 10 11.51 -1.36 -1.30
CA SER A 10 11.68 -1.61 -2.74
C SER A 10 11.42 -0.38 -3.62
N GLY A 11 10.88 0.70 -3.05
CA GLY A 11 10.45 1.87 -3.80
C GLY A 11 9.09 1.73 -4.50
N ALA A 12 8.40 0.59 -4.42
CA ALA A 12 7.06 0.40 -5.00
C ALA A 12 5.96 1.22 -4.29
N VAL A 13 6.19 1.61 -3.04
CA VAL A 13 5.32 2.49 -2.26
C VAL A 13 6.17 3.63 -1.71
N ARG A 14 5.63 4.84 -1.71
CA ARG A 14 6.25 6.04 -1.15
C ARG A 14 5.33 6.70 -0.14
N LYS A 15 5.88 7.58 0.70
CA LYS A 15 5.10 8.48 1.55
C LYS A 15 4.96 9.83 0.87
N ASP A 16 3.78 10.44 0.94
CA ASP A 16 3.60 11.85 0.57
C ASP A 16 4.01 12.79 1.71
N THR A 17 3.83 14.10 1.50
CA THR A 17 4.10 15.16 2.49
C THR A 17 3.28 15.03 3.77
N TYR A 18 2.22 14.24 3.78
CA TYR A 18 1.36 13.96 4.93
C TYR A 18 1.56 12.54 5.46
N GLU A 19 2.69 11.90 5.11
CA GLU A 19 3.03 10.52 5.46
C GLU A 19 2.04 9.45 4.98
N ARG A 20 1.20 9.77 3.99
CA ARG A 20 0.23 8.82 3.42
C ARG A 20 0.94 7.92 2.43
N LEU A 21 0.51 6.66 2.40
CA LEU A 21 1.05 5.69 1.46
C LEU A 21 0.51 5.96 0.06
N VAL A 22 1.44 6.12 -0.89
CA VAL A 22 1.19 6.40 -2.30
C VAL A 22 1.90 5.33 -3.13
N CYS A 23 1.23 4.85 -4.18
CA CYS A 23 1.86 3.96 -5.15
C CYS A 23 2.92 4.74 -5.93
N ALA A 24 4.16 4.24 -5.98
CA ALA A 24 5.22 4.94 -6.70
C ALA A 24 5.04 4.90 -8.23
N ASP A 25 4.37 3.87 -8.75
CA ASP A 25 4.11 3.75 -10.20
C ASP A 25 2.98 4.66 -10.69
N CYS A 26 1.90 4.80 -9.90
CA CYS A 26 0.69 5.52 -10.33
C CYS A 26 0.56 6.91 -9.72
N ASP A 27 1.40 7.24 -8.74
CA ASP A 27 1.31 8.45 -7.92
C ASP A 27 0.00 8.60 -7.12
N THR A 28 -0.79 7.54 -7.05
CA THR A 28 -2.10 7.54 -6.39
C THR A 28 -2.04 7.00 -4.98
N ARG A 29 -2.84 7.63 -4.10
CA ARG A 29 -3.01 7.20 -2.71
C ARG A 29 -3.53 5.76 -2.61
N LEU A 30 -2.91 4.97 -1.75
CA LEU A 30 -3.38 3.63 -1.47
C LEU A 30 -4.66 3.64 -0.64
N VAL A 31 -5.63 2.86 -1.08
CA VAL A 31 -6.87 2.62 -0.34
C VAL A 31 -6.67 1.48 0.66
N THR A 32 -7.35 1.57 1.78
CA THR A 32 -7.36 0.51 2.78
C THR A 32 -8.51 -0.44 2.48
N GLN A 33 -8.24 -1.73 2.42
CA GLN A 33 -9.25 -2.77 2.34
C GLN A 33 -9.14 -3.70 3.55
N ASP A 34 -10.26 -3.89 4.24
CA ASP A 34 -10.38 -4.87 5.31
C ASP A 34 -10.74 -6.24 4.70
N ARG A 35 -10.04 -7.30 5.11
CA ARG A 35 -10.34 -8.69 4.69
C ARG A 35 -10.96 -9.51 5.82
N GLY A 36 -11.90 -8.95 6.58
CA GLY A 36 -12.81 -9.71 7.44
C GLY A 36 -12.09 -10.71 8.34
N GLY A 37 -11.19 -10.23 9.19
CA GLY A 37 -10.52 -11.05 10.23
C GLY A 37 -9.07 -11.44 9.96
N VAL A 38 -8.54 -11.29 8.74
CA VAL A 38 -7.14 -11.68 8.40
C VAL A 38 -6.17 -10.47 8.37
N GLY A 39 -6.66 -9.30 8.82
CA GLY A 39 -5.90 -8.05 8.87
C GLY A 39 -6.14 -7.14 7.67
N TRP A 40 -5.42 -6.02 7.68
CA TRP A 40 -5.63 -4.91 6.75
C TRP A 40 -4.74 -5.07 5.51
N ARG A 41 -5.24 -4.66 4.34
CA ARG A 41 -4.45 -4.56 3.10
C ARG A 41 -4.53 -3.16 2.54
N ARG A 42 -3.46 -2.74 1.88
CA ARG A 42 -3.43 -1.50 1.10
C ARG A 42 -3.48 -1.88 -0.37
N ALA A 43 -4.37 -1.27 -1.13
CA ALA A 43 -4.50 -1.52 -2.56
C ALA A 43 -4.36 -0.19 -3.33
N CYS A 44 -3.73 -0.23 -4.49
CA CYS A 44 -3.74 0.89 -5.42
C CYS A 44 -4.98 0.77 -6.32
N PRO A 45 -5.86 1.78 -6.39
CA PRO A 45 -7.06 1.71 -7.23
C PRO A 45 -6.74 1.73 -8.74
N ASP A 46 -5.59 2.29 -9.16
CA ASP A 46 -5.26 2.41 -10.58
C ASP A 46 -4.58 1.16 -11.16
N CYS A 47 -3.51 0.66 -10.52
CA CYS A 47 -2.79 -0.52 -11.00
C CYS A 47 -3.24 -1.83 -10.36
N GLY A 48 -4.17 -1.78 -9.39
CA GLY A 48 -4.67 -2.96 -8.70
C GLY A 48 -3.66 -3.68 -7.79
N ARG A 49 -2.46 -3.11 -7.58
CA ARG A 49 -1.45 -3.71 -6.69
C ARG A 49 -1.94 -3.73 -5.25
N GLU A 50 -1.70 -4.83 -4.57
CA GLU A 50 -2.10 -5.06 -3.18
C GLU A 50 -0.88 -5.35 -2.30
N TRP A 51 -0.87 -4.75 -1.11
CA TRP A 51 0.17 -4.93 -0.09
C TRP A 51 -0.46 -5.30 1.24
N LYS A 52 0.17 -6.25 1.95
CA LYS A 52 -0.27 -6.63 3.30
C LYS A 52 0.17 -5.59 4.31
N GLN A 53 -0.76 -5.09 5.13
CA GLN A 53 -0.43 -4.26 6.28
C GLN A 53 -0.24 -5.18 7.49
N ILE A 54 1.03 -5.38 7.88
CA ILE A 54 1.41 -6.07 9.11
C ILE A 54 1.33 -5.03 10.23
N ARG A 55 0.70 -5.39 11.36
CA ARG A 55 0.60 -4.54 12.55
C ARG A 55 1.85 -4.67 13.41
#